data_AF-A0A952WFH3-F1
#
_entry.id   AF-A0A952WFH3-F1
#
_cell.length_a   1.000
_cell.length_b   1.000
_cell.length_c   1.000
_cell.angle_alpha   90.00
_cell.angle_beta   90.00
_cell.angle_gamma   90.00
#
_symmetry.space_group_name_H-M   'P 1'
#
loop_
_entity.id
_entity.type
_entity.pdbx_description
1 polymer ?
#
loop_
_entity_poly.entity_id
_entity_poly.type
_entity_poly.pdbx_seq_one_letter_code
_entity_poly.pdbx_strand_id
1 'polypeptide(L)'
;MRRAPCIVAVRLIGILVVILTFAEAWKAAFVMVFDRLQYGYIEWLWPFRSYDEGAMSDVGTLLQFAFGLVLVFRASWVSRLVMWRLGGAGECASCGYDVRGLSGVCPECSTPVPRQNEALGS
;
A
#
# COMPACT_ATOMS: atom_id res chain seq x y z
N MET A 1 -10.26 -12.66 -37.75
CA MET A 1 -9.90 -13.10 -36.38
C MET A 1 -9.67 -11.88 -35.47
N ARG A 2 -10.71 -11.34 -34.80
CA ARG A 2 -10.61 -10.20 -33.85
C ARG A 2 -11.53 -10.36 -32.62
N ARG A 3 -11.72 -11.58 -32.10
CA ARG A 3 -12.61 -11.85 -30.95
C ARG A 3 -11.90 -11.89 -29.58
N ALA A 4 -10.57 -11.84 -29.55
CA ALA A 4 -9.78 -11.82 -28.31
C ALA A 4 -9.96 -10.57 -27.40
N PRO A 5 -10.20 -9.33 -27.90
CA PRO A 5 -10.17 -8.15 -27.03
C PRO A 5 -11.38 -8.05 -26.08
N CYS A 6 -12.55 -8.57 -26.47
CA CYS A 6 -13.75 -8.48 -25.62
C CYS A 6 -13.66 -9.33 -24.35
N ILE A 7 -13.06 -10.53 -24.42
CA ILE A 7 -12.95 -11.42 -23.26
C ILE A 7 -11.98 -10.85 -22.23
N VAL A 8 -10.88 -10.23 -22.70
CA VAL A 8 -9.90 -9.58 -21.82
C VAL A 8 -10.51 -8.36 -21.13
N ALA A 9 -11.26 -7.53 -21.86
CA ALA A 9 -11.93 -6.36 -21.29
C ALA A 9 -12.93 -6.72 -20.18
N VAL A 10 -13.76 -7.76 -20.39
CA VAL A 10 -14.74 -8.21 -19.39
C VAL A 10 -14.05 -8.70 -18.12
N ARG A 11 -12.92 -9.43 -18.25
CA ARG A 11 -12.15 -9.90 -17.09
C ARG A 11 -11.52 -8.74 -16.31
N LEU A 12 -10.97 -7.75 -17.00
CA LEU A 12 -10.37 -6.57 -16.35
C LEU A 12 -11.43 -5.75 -15.60
N ILE A 13 -12.61 -5.55 -16.19
CA ILE A 13 -13.73 -4.86 -15.53
C ILE A 13 -14.17 -5.62 -14.29
N GLY A 14 -14.30 -6.95 -14.37
CA GLY A 14 -14.66 -7.78 -13.21
C GLY A 14 -13.65 -7.66 -12.06
N ILE A 15 -12.35 -7.71 -12.37
CA ILE A 15 -11.28 -7.53 -11.37
C ILE A 15 -11.33 -6.12 -10.76
N LEU A 16 -11.53 -5.09 -11.58
CA LEU A 16 -11.63 -3.71 -11.11
C LEU A 16 -12.79 -3.52 -10.13
N VAL A 17 -13.97 -4.08 -10.44
CA VAL A 17 -15.14 -4.01 -9.56
C VAL A 17 -14.87 -4.69 -8.21
N VAL A 18 -14.22 -5.87 -8.21
CA VAL A 18 -13.85 -6.57 -6.97
C VAL A 18 -12.85 -5.76 -6.16
N ILE A 19 -11.86 -5.12 -6.79
CA ILE A 19 -10.89 -4.27 -6.08
C ILE A 19 -11.61 -3.06 -5.48
N LEU A 20 -12.54 -2.44 -6.20
CA LEU A 20 -13.28 -1.27 -5.72
C LEU A 20 -14.20 -1.62 -4.55
N THR A 21 -14.93 -2.74 -4.62
CA THR A 21 -15.78 -3.18 -3.50
C THR A 21 -14.97 -3.55 -2.28
N PHE A 22 -13.82 -4.19 -2.48
CA PHE A 22 -12.88 -4.48 -1.39
C PHE A 22 -12.34 -3.18 -0.79
N ALA A 23 -11.98 -2.19 -1.60
CA ALA A 23 -11.51 -0.89 -1.11
C ALA A 23 -12.56 -0.17 -0.24
N GLU A 24 -13.84 -0.20 -0.63
CA GLU A 24 -14.93 0.37 0.19
C GLU A 24 -15.15 -0.39 1.50
N ALA A 25 -15.10 -1.73 1.46
CA ALA A 25 -15.18 -2.54 2.67
C ALA A 25 -14.01 -2.26 3.64
N TRP A 26 -12.80 -2.10 3.10
CA TRP A 26 -11.62 -1.75 3.87
C TRP A 26 -11.69 -0.34 4.44
N LYS A 27 -12.27 0.64 3.73
CA LYS A 27 -12.52 1.97 4.30
C LYS A 27 -13.42 1.90 5.53
N ALA A 28 -14.54 1.16 5.45
CA ALA A 28 -15.45 1.03 6.58
C ALA A 28 -14.79 0.33 7.78
N ALA A 29 -14.06 -0.76 7.55
CA ALA A 29 -13.31 -1.46 8.58
C ALA A 29 -12.23 -0.57 9.20
N PHE A 30 -11.50 0.19 8.38
CA PHE A 30 -10.48 1.11 8.84
C PHE A 30 -11.07 2.23 9.71
N VAL A 31 -12.19 2.82 9.29
CA VAL A 31 -12.90 3.85 10.09
C VAL A 31 -13.35 3.28 11.44
N MET A 32 -13.91 2.07 11.49
CA MET A 32 -14.33 1.45 12.75
C MET A 32 -13.17 1.16 13.69
N VAL A 33 -12.05 0.64 13.16
CA VAL A 33 -10.85 0.34 13.97
C VAL A 33 -10.21 1.63 14.46
N PHE A 34 -10.10 2.64 13.60
CA PHE A 34 -9.48 3.91 13.94
C PHE A 34 -10.31 4.69 14.96
N ASP A 35 -11.64 4.70 14.82
CA ASP A 35 -12.57 5.29 15.80
C ASP A 35 -12.39 4.64 17.16
N ARG A 36 -12.34 3.29 17.22
CA ARG A 36 -12.14 2.57 18.47
C ARG A 36 -10.80 2.88 19.14
N LEU A 37 -9.73 2.98 18.35
CA LEU A 37 -8.40 3.37 18.84
C LEU A 37 -8.38 4.81 19.34
N GLN A 38 -9.06 5.71 18.64
CA GLN A 38 -9.15 7.12 19.02
C GLN A 38 -9.91 7.28 20.35
N TYR A 39 -11.04 6.60 20.53
CA TYR A 39 -11.76 6.60 21.81
C TYR A 39 -10.91 6.03 22.95
N GLY A 40 -10.24 4.90 22.73
CA GLY A 40 -9.36 4.32 23.74
C GLY A 40 -8.18 5.23 24.11
N TYR A 41 -7.63 5.96 23.13
CA TYR A 41 -6.58 6.94 23.35
C TYR A 41 -7.07 8.16 24.15
N ILE A 42 -8.26 8.69 23.83
CA ILE A 42 -8.87 9.79 24.57
C ILE A 42 -9.18 9.40 26.02
N GLU A 43 -9.70 8.19 26.23
CA GLU A 43 -10.00 7.65 27.56
C GLU A 43 -8.72 7.41 28.38
N TRP A 44 -7.66 6.89 27.74
CA TRP A 44 -6.33 6.74 28.36
C TRP A 44 -5.69 8.09 28.73
N LEU A 45 -5.93 9.14 27.94
CA LEU A 45 -5.47 10.50 28.20
C LEU A 45 -6.30 11.26 29.24
N TRP A 46 -7.49 10.77 29.58
CA TRP A 46 -8.40 11.42 30.52
C TRP A 46 -7.77 11.79 31.87
N PRO A 47 -6.84 11.01 32.47
CA PRO A 47 -6.16 11.39 33.71
C PRO A 47 -5.25 12.62 33.58
N PHE A 48 -4.81 12.96 32.36
CA PHE A 48 -3.94 14.11 32.07
C PHE A 48 -4.73 15.36 31.68
N ARG A 49 -6.07 15.30 31.68
CA ARG A 49 -6.99 16.36 31.24
C ARG A 49 -7.00 17.63 32.11
N SER A 50 -6.16 17.70 33.15
CA SER A 50 -5.97 18.93 33.93
C SER A 50 -5.11 20.00 33.23
N TYR A 51 -4.68 19.77 31.99
CA TYR A 51 -3.98 20.74 31.16
C TYR A 51 -4.92 21.27 30.05
N ASP A 52 -5.15 22.59 30.05
CA ASP A 52 -5.92 23.41 29.09
C ASP A 52 -6.69 22.67 27.98
N GLU A 53 -8.02 22.62 28.14
CA GLU A 53 -8.97 21.92 27.28
C GLU A 53 -8.94 22.35 25.80
N GLY A 54 -8.38 23.53 25.50
CA GLY A 54 -8.27 24.05 24.13
C GLY A 54 -7.03 23.59 23.35
N ALA A 55 -5.92 23.27 24.02
CA ALA A 55 -4.66 22.98 23.33
C ALA A 55 -4.55 21.52 22.87
N MET A 56 -5.21 20.59 23.57
CA MET A 56 -5.05 19.14 23.33
C MET A 56 -5.91 18.62 22.17
N SER A 57 -7.07 19.22 21.89
CA SER A 57 -7.95 18.82 20.77
C SER A 57 -7.33 19.11 19.40
N ASP A 58 -6.59 20.21 19.29
CA ASP A 58 -6.00 20.66 18.04
C ASP A 58 -4.81 19.77 17.65
N VAL A 59 -4.01 19.35 18.64
CA VAL A 59 -2.84 18.49 18.41
C VAL A 59 -3.25 17.12 17.90
N GLY A 60 -4.27 16.49 18.50
CA GLY A 60 -4.75 15.18 18.08
C GLY A 60 -5.27 15.19 16.63
N THR A 61 -6.05 16.23 16.30
CA THR A 61 -6.61 16.44 14.96
C THR A 61 -5.49 16.66 13.94
N LEU A 62 -4.52 17.53 14.25
CA LEU A 62 -3.37 17.78 13.36
C LEU A 62 -2.51 16.53 13.14
N LEU A 63 -2.28 15.71 14.17
CA LEU A 63 -1.53 14.47 14.05
C LEU A 63 -2.25 13.46 13.16
N GLN A 64 -3.58 13.36 13.29
CA GLN A 64 -4.42 12.50 12.46
C GLN A 64 -4.39 12.93 10.99
N PHE A 65 -4.52 14.24 10.71
CA PHE A 65 -4.40 14.78 9.36
C PHE A 65 -2.99 14.59 8.77
N ALA A 66 -1.94 14.84 9.57
CA ALA A 66 -0.56 14.64 9.15
C ALA A 66 -0.28 13.16 8.83
N PHE A 67 -0.79 12.23 9.64
CA PHE A 67 -0.65 10.80 9.40
C PHE A 67 -1.40 10.37 8.13
N GLY A 68 -2.63 10.86 7.93
CA GLY A 68 -3.39 10.64 6.70
C GLY A 68 -2.66 11.18 5.46
N LEU A 69 -2.10 12.39 5.53
CA LEU A 69 -1.30 12.99 4.45
C LEU A 69 -0.03 12.20 4.15
N VAL A 70 0.71 11.78 5.18
CA VAL A 70 1.89 10.94 5.03
C VAL A 70 1.51 9.63 4.35
N LEU A 71 0.42 8.98 4.76
CA LEU A 71 -0.05 7.76 4.11
C LEU A 71 -0.46 7.99 2.65
N VAL A 72 -1.16 9.08 2.32
CA VAL A 72 -1.55 9.38 0.94
C VAL A 72 -0.33 9.66 0.05
N PHE A 73 0.61 10.49 0.53
CA PHE A 73 1.80 10.86 -0.25
C PHE A 73 2.87 9.76 -0.31
N ARG A 74 2.96 8.91 0.72
CA ARG A 74 3.90 7.79 0.77
C ARG A 74 3.24 6.44 0.48
N ALA A 75 1.96 6.38 0.14
CA ALA A 75 1.27 5.14 -0.21
C ALA A 75 1.99 4.39 -1.33
N SER A 76 2.47 5.12 -2.35
CA SER A 76 3.23 4.57 -3.46
C SER A 76 4.61 4.04 -3.05
N TRP A 77 5.22 4.60 -2.00
CA TRP A 77 6.50 4.16 -1.48
C TRP A 77 6.35 2.95 -0.54
N VAL A 78 5.34 2.99 0.35
CA VAL A 78 5.01 1.89 1.27
C VAL A 78 4.51 0.68 0.48
N SER A 79 3.67 0.86 -0.54
CA SER A 79 3.22 -0.24 -1.40
C SER A 79 4.38 -0.86 -2.15
N ARG A 80 5.32 -0.07 -2.69
CA ARG A 80 6.55 -0.58 -3.27
C ARG A 80 7.40 -1.34 -2.26
N LEU A 81 7.57 -0.85 -1.04
CA LEU A 81 8.36 -1.50 0.01
C LEU A 81 7.74 -2.84 0.45
N VAL A 82 6.42 -2.87 0.61
CA VAL A 82 5.65 -4.07 0.98
C VAL A 82 5.66 -5.07 -0.16
N MET A 83 5.46 -4.63 -1.41
CA MET A 83 5.62 -5.48 -2.60
C MET A 83 7.06 -5.95 -2.76
N TRP A 84 8.07 -5.18 -2.37
CA TRP A 84 9.46 -5.62 -2.37
C TRP A 84 9.73 -6.73 -1.33
N ARG A 85 9.09 -6.63 -0.16
CA ARG A 85 9.24 -7.64 0.90
C ARG A 85 8.43 -8.90 0.65
N LEU A 86 7.28 -8.80 -0.02
CA LEU A 86 6.37 -9.92 -0.30
C LEU A 86 6.57 -10.52 -1.70
N GLY A 87 7.02 -9.71 -2.66
CA GLY A 87 7.35 -10.09 -4.04
C GLY A 87 8.68 -10.81 -4.07
N GLY A 88 8.65 -12.09 -3.70
CA GLY A 88 9.83 -12.95 -3.69
C GLY A 88 10.54 -13.00 -5.04
N ALA A 89 11.87 -12.93 -4.99
CA ALA A 89 12.85 -13.24 -6.04
C ALA A 89 12.22 -13.57 -7.41
N GLY A 90 11.97 -12.54 -8.23
CA GLY A 90 11.37 -12.77 -9.53
C GLY A 90 10.83 -11.58 -10.28
N GLU A 91 10.58 -10.43 -9.64
CA GLU A 91 10.01 -9.26 -10.32
C GLU A 91 11.02 -8.10 -10.43
N CYS A 92 10.90 -7.31 -11.50
CA CYS A 92 11.73 -6.15 -11.73
C CYS A 92 11.41 -5.05 -10.71
N ALA A 93 12.43 -4.59 -9.97
CA ALA A 93 12.27 -3.57 -8.93
C ALA A 93 11.74 -2.20 -9.42
N SER A 94 11.88 -1.90 -10.72
CA SER A 94 11.44 -0.61 -11.27
C SER A 94 10.02 -0.63 -11.82
N CYS A 95 9.59 -1.72 -12.47
CA CYS A 95 8.30 -1.78 -13.17
C CYS A 95 7.38 -2.92 -12.73
N GLY A 96 7.88 -3.89 -11.94
CA GLY A 96 7.10 -5.06 -11.51
C GLY A 96 6.94 -6.15 -12.57
N TYR A 97 7.68 -6.10 -13.68
CA TYR A 97 7.66 -7.16 -14.70
C TYR A 97 8.28 -8.45 -14.15
N ASP A 98 7.68 -9.62 -14.44
CA ASP A 98 8.25 -10.92 -14.07
C ASP A 98 9.53 -11.18 -14.87
N VAL A 99 10.65 -11.17 -14.17
CA VAL A 99 12.01 -11.39 -14.72
C VAL A 99 12.53 -12.79 -14.42
N ARG A 100 11.68 -13.71 -13.94
CA ARG A 100 12.07 -15.12 -13.75
C ARG A 100 12.48 -15.73 -15.09
N GLY A 101 13.75 -16.13 -15.19
CA GLY A 101 14.34 -16.70 -16.41
C GLY A 101 14.93 -15.69 -17.40
N LEU A 102 14.86 -14.38 -17.11
CA LEU A 102 15.54 -13.34 -17.87
C LEU A 102 16.88 -12.99 -17.20
N SER A 103 17.98 -13.02 -17.97
CA SER A 103 19.30 -12.58 -17.51
C SER A 103 19.68 -11.27 -18.19
N GLY A 104 20.01 -10.25 -17.40
CA GLY A 104 20.59 -9.00 -17.90
C GLY A 104 19.70 -7.79 -17.65
N VAL A 105 18.68 -7.56 -18.48
CA VAL A 105 17.93 -6.30 -18.50
C VAL A 105 16.43 -6.57 -18.66
N CYS A 106 15.59 -5.83 -17.93
CA CYS A 106 14.15 -5.90 -18.08
C CYS A 106 13.70 -5.35 -19.45
N PRO A 107 12.86 -6.08 -20.21
CA PRO A 107 12.44 -5.67 -21.56
C PRO A 107 11.53 -4.43 -21.58
N GLU A 108 10.83 -4.15 -20.48
CA GLU A 108 9.90 -3.02 -20.40
C GLU A 108 10.60 -1.71 -20.03
N CYS A 109 11.44 -1.75 -18.98
CA CYS A 109 11.99 -0.54 -18.37
C CYS A 109 13.50 -0.41 -18.50
N SER A 110 14.17 -1.34 -19.19
CA SER A 110 15.63 -1.36 -19.34
C SER A 110 16.42 -1.40 -18.01
N THR A 111 15.78 -1.74 -16.89
CA THR A 111 16.44 -1.82 -15.58
C THR A 111 17.29 -3.11 -15.51
N PRO A 112 18.54 -3.05 -15.04
CA PRO A 112 19.38 -4.23 -14.89
C PRO A 112 18.82 -5.19 -13.83
N VAL A 113 18.82 -6.48 -14.14
CA VAL A 113 18.32 -7.55 -13.26
C VAL A 113 19.52 -8.34 -12.73
N PRO A 114 19.71 -8.46 -11.40
CA PRO A 114 20.82 -9.22 -10.83
C PRO A 114 20.69 -10.72 -11.17
N ARG A 115 21.82 -11.38 -11.49
CA ARG A 115 21.81 -12.82 -11.80
C ARG A 115 21.61 -13.61 -10.52
N GLN A 116 20.61 -14.50 -10.50
CA GLN A 116 20.28 -15.31 -9.32
C GLN A 116 21.43 -16.21 -8.82
N ASN A 117 22.46 -16.44 -9.65
CA ASN A 117 23.61 -17.27 -9.30
C ASN A 117 24.63 -16.58 -8.38
N GLU A 118 24.54 -15.27 -8.16
CA GLU A 118 25.49 -14.55 -7.29
C GLU A 118 25.10 -14.60 -5.80
N ALA A 119 23.84 -14.95 -5.48
CA ALA A 119 23.32 -14.92 -4.11
C ALA A 119 23.50 -16.22 -3.30
N LEU A 120 24.00 -17.30 -3.90
CA LEU A 120 24.19 -18.60 -3.24
C LEU A 120 25.67 -18.94 -2.95
N GLY A 121 26.59 -17.99 -3.17
CA GLY A 121 28.03 -18.21 -3.16
C GLY A 121 28.84 -17.29 -2.24
N SER A 122 28.28 -16.82 -1.13
CA SER A 122 29.01 -16.08 -0.08
C SER A 122 28.60 -16.50 1.32
#